data_AF-A0A5J4Q981-F1
#
_entry.id   AF-A0A5J4Q981-F1
#
_cell.length_a   1.000
_cell.length_b   1.000
_cell.length_c   1.000
_cell.angle_alpha   90.00
_cell.angle_beta   90.00
_cell.angle_gamma   90.00
#
_symmetry.space_group_name_H-M   'P 1'
#
loop_
_entity.id
_entity.type
_entity.pdbx_description
1 polymer ?
#
loop_
_entity_poly.entity_id
_entity_poly.type
_entity_poly.pdbx_seq_one_letter_code
_entity_poly.pdbx_strand_id
1 'polypeptide(L)'
;MSTPQVKANVLIIDELNRFIHESVHITSIREKYCISARKDFTRNRVLTFKVLAILLVRALKRSLSIEIQTFFEHFSQGISCSKQAFCAQGSKLKPIFFHDWNQVLVKSFYQHYGDQAKRWKAMKL
;
A
#
# COMPACT_ATOMS: atom_id res chain seq x y z
N MET A 1 -1.56 -7.81 -28.82
CA MET A 1 -2.82 -8.12 -28.09
C MET A 1 -2.45 -8.57 -26.68
N SER A 2 -2.87 -7.85 -25.64
CA SER A 2 -2.64 -8.25 -24.24
C SER A 2 -3.59 -9.40 -23.87
N THR A 3 -3.08 -10.42 -23.17
CA THR A 3 -3.90 -11.57 -22.75
C THR A 3 -4.96 -11.14 -21.73
N PRO A 4 -6.11 -11.85 -21.62
CA PRO A 4 -7.16 -11.53 -20.63
C PRO A 4 -6.63 -11.39 -19.20
N GLN A 5 -5.64 -12.20 -18.86
CA GLN A 5 -4.95 -12.15 -17.57
C GLN A 5 -4.16 -10.86 -17.34
N VAL A 6 -3.46 -10.37 -18.37
CA VAL A 6 -2.75 -9.09 -18.31
C VAL A 6 -3.74 -7.95 -18.11
N LYS A 7 -4.91 -7.99 -18.78
CA LYS A 7 -5.96 -6.98 -18.62
C LYS A 7 -6.51 -6.96 -17.19
N ALA A 8 -6.81 -8.12 -16.60
CA ALA A 8 -7.29 -8.21 -15.22
C ALA A 8 -6.26 -7.65 -14.22
N ASN A 9 -4.98 -8.00 -14.38
CA ASN A 9 -3.91 -7.50 -13.50
C ASN A 9 -3.78 -5.97 -13.55
N VAL A 10 -3.85 -5.37 -14.73
CA VAL A 10 -3.80 -3.91 -14.88
C VAL A 10 -4.96 -3.24 -14.16
N LEU A 11 -6.18 -3.78 -14.26
CA LEU A 11 -7.35 -3.25 -13.57
C LEU A 11 -7.23 -3.35 -12.04
N ILE A 12 -6.75 -4.49 -11.54
CA ILE A 12 -6.49 -4.67 -10.11
C ILE A 12 -5.45 -3.64 -9.62
N ILE A 13 -4.35 -3.46 -10.36
CA ILE A 13 -3.32 -2.47 -10.03
C ILE A 13 -3.89 -1.05 -10.02
N ASP A 14 -4.74 -0.70 -10.98
CA ASP A 14 -5.39 0.62 -11.03
C ASP A 14 -6.27 0.87 -9.80
N GLU A 15 -7.09 -0.12 -9.41
CA GLU A 15 -7.97 -0.02 -8.23
C GLU A 15 -7.17 0.11 -6.93
N LEU A 16 -6.06 -0.63 -6.78
CA LEU A 16 -5.17 -0.52 -5.63
C LEU A 16 -4.45 0.83 -5.58
N ASN A 17 -4.01 1.34 -6.73
CA ASN A 17 -3.39 2.66 -6.82
C ASN A 17 -4.39 3.76 -6.48
N ARG A 18 -5.65 3.62 -6.91
CA ARG A 18 -6.73 4.53 -6.57
C ARG A 18 -6.98 4.58 -5.06
N PHE A 19 -7.03 3.42 -4.39
CA PHE A 19 -7.15 3.35 -2.94
C PHE A 19 -6.00 4.10 -2.23
N ILE A 20 -4.75 3.89 -2.66
CA ILE A 20 -3.58 4.58 -2.08
C ILE A 20 -3.70 6.10 -2.34
N HIS A 21 -4.05 6.49 -3.57
CA HIS A 21 -4.21 7.88 -3.95
C HIS A 21 -5.28 8.59 -3.08
N GLU A 22 -6.46 8.00 -2.94
CA GLU A 22 -7.54 8.52 -2.09
C GLU A 22 -7.09 8.62 -0.62
N SER A 23 -6.43 7.58 -0.10
CA SER A 23 -5.91 7.56 1.27
C SER A 23 -4.84 8.61 1.55
N VAL A 24 -4.13 9.09 0.51
CA VAL A 24 -3.12 10.15 0.62
C VAL A 24 -3.76 11.53 0.54
N HIS A 25 -4.65 11.73 -0.43
CA HIS A 25 -5.14 13.05 -0.84
C HIS A 25 -6.44 13.47 -0.15
N ILE A 26 -7.27 12.53 0.30
CA ILE A 26 -8.53 12.83 0.99
C ILE A 26 -8.30 12.76 2.50
N THR A 27 -8.33 13.91 3.18
CA THR A 27 -8.03 14.02 4.62
C THR A 27 -8.89 13.10 5.47
N SER A 28 -10.21 13.06 5.24
CA SER A 28 -11.13 12.22 6.02
C SER A 28 -10.82 10.72 5.90
N ILE A 29 -10.41 10.27 4.70
CA ILE A 29 -9.99 8.88 4.48
C ILE A 29 -8.65 8.63 5.19
N ARG A 30 -7.67 9.53 5.05
CA ARG A 30 -6.38 9.41 5.73
C ARG A 30 -6.53 9.32 7.25
N GLU A 31 -7.39 10.15 7.82
CA GLU A 31 -7.67 10.20 9.27
C GLU A 31 -8.20 8.87 9.82
N LYS A 32 -8.99 8.13 9.02
CA LYS A 32 -9.45 6.77 9.35
C LYS A 32 -8.27 5.84 9.68
N TYR A 33 -7.17 6.00 8.94
CA TYR A 33 -5.98 5.14 8.99
C TYR A 33 -4.89 5.63 9.94
N CYS A 34 -5.03 6.82 10.54
CA CYS A 34 -4.05 7.37 11.46
C CYS A 34 -4.42 7.06 12.91
N ILE A 35 -3.43 6.77 13.76
CA ILE A 35 -3.62 6.63 15.21
C ILE A 35 -4.12 7.96 15.79
N SER A 36 -3.41 9.06 15.55
CA SER A 36 -3.83 10.41 15.91
C SER A 36 -4.31 11.17 14.67
N ALA A 37 -5.61 11.07 14.35
CA ALA A 37 -6.23 11.63 13.14
C ALA A 37 -5.74 13.04 12.76
N ARG A 38 -5.77 13.99 13.70
CA ARG A 38 -5.44 15.40 13.43
C ARG A 38 -3.93 15.74 13.47
N LYS A 39 -3.07 14.81 13.86
CA LYS A 39 -1.64 15.08 14.12
C LYS A 39 -0.69 14.26 13.27
N ASP A 40 -1.04 13.00 13.00
CA ASP A 40 -0.17 12.10 12.25
C ASP A 40 -0.21 12.41 10.75
N PHE A 41 0.96 12.39 10.11
CA PHE A 41 1.15 12.62 8.68
C PHE A 41 0.65 13.97 8.13
N THR A 42 0.46 14.98 8.98
CA THR A 42 0.05 16.34 8.56
C THR A 42 1.23 17.23 8.16
N ARG A 43 2.45 16.90 8.62
CA ARG A 43 3.67 17.67 8.35
C ARG A 43 4.40 17.16 7.11
N ASN A 44 5.05 18.07 6.39
CA ASN A 44 5.92 17.73 5.27
C ASN A 44 7.25 17.11 5.77
N ARG A 45 7.25 15.78 5.98
CA ARG A 45 8.42 14.99 6.36
C ARG A 45 8.79 14.06 5.20
N VAL A 46 10.04 13.60 5.18
CA VAL A 46 10.51 12.56 4.25
C VAL A 46 9.58 11.33 4.24
N LEU A 47 9.24 10.82 5.43
CA LEU A 47 8.28 9.74 5.61
C LEU A 47 6.84 10.29 5.70
N THR A 48 6.29 10.69 4.55
CA THR A 48 4.86 10.99 4.43
C THR A 48 4.01 9.70 4.51
N PHE A 49 2.70 9.85 4.68
CA PHE A 49 1.76 8.73 4.57
C PHE A 49 1.93 7.96 3.26
N LYS A 50 2.10 8.68 2.14
CA LYS A 50 2.32 8.09 0.81
C LYS A 50 3.56 7.21 0.77
N VAL A 51 4.69 7.76 1.23
CA VAL A 51 5.97 7.03 1.25
C VAL A 51 5.87 5.79 2.12
N LEU A 52 5.28 5.92 3.31
CA LEU A 52 5.08 4.81 4.23
C LEU A 52 4.17 3.72 3.63
N ALA A 53 3.02 4.10 3.08
CA ALA A 53 2.07 3.18 2.47
C ALA A 53 2.68 2.39 1.31
N ILE A 54 3.40 3.07 0.40
CA ILE A 54 4.07 2.41 -0.73
C ILE A 54 5.15 1.44 -0.25
N LEU A 55 5.95 1.84 0.74
CA LEU A 55 7.03 0.99 1.27
C LEU A 55 6.47 -0.26 1.96
N LEU A 56 5.35 -0.13 2.68
CA LEU A 56 4.67 -1.26 3.33
C LEU A 56 3.99 -2.20 2.32
N VAL A 57 3.40 -1.65 1.24
CA VAL A 57 2.80 -2.45 0.15
C VAL A 57 3.85 -3.20 -0.68
N ARG A 58 5.10 -2.71 -0.75
CA ARG A 58 6.18 -3.32 -1.53
C ARG A 58 6.63 -4.71 -1.05
N ALA A 59 5.96 -5.33 -0.08
CA ALA A 59 6.18 -6.70 0.37
C ALA A 59 7.67 -6.99 0.59
N LEU A 60 8.23 -6.38 1.62
CA LEU A 60 9.66 -6.38 1.98
C LEU A 60 10.22 -7.81 1.97
N LYS A 61 10.94 -8.18 0.91
CA LYS A 61 11.48 -9.54 0.71
C LYS A 61 12.85 -9.71 1.35
N ARG A 62 13.52 -8.59 1.66
CA ARG A 62 14.82 -8.51 2.32
C ARG A 62 14.69 -7.87 3.70
N SER A 63 15.81 -7.69 4.39
CA SER A 63 15.82 -6.97 5.66
C SER A 63 15.28 -5.55 5.47
N LEU A 64 14.53 -5.07 6.46
CA LEU A 64 13.92 -3.73 6.42
C LEU A 64 14.93 -2.61 6.12
N SER A 65 16.15 -2.70 6.66
CA SER A 65 17.20 -1.71 6.38
C SER A 65 17.61 -1.68 4.91
N ILE A 66 17.78 -2.86 4.28
CA ILE A 66 18.12 -2.96 2.86
C ILE A 66 16.99 -2.40 2.00
N GLU A 67 15.73 -2.72 2.35
CA GLU A 67 14.57 -2.25 1.60
C GLU A 67 14.38 -0.74 1.70
N ILE A 68 14.56 -0.15 2.90
CA ILE A 68 14.52 1.30 3.09
C ILE A 68 15.63 1.97 2.27
N GLN A 69 16.86 1.48 2.38
CA GLN A 69 17.98 2.02 1.62
C GLN A 69 17.70 1.97 0.12
N THR A 70 17.34 0.79 -0.39
CA THR A 70 17.01 0.58 -1.81
C THR A 70 15.87 1.49 -2.25
N PHE A 71 14.82 1.66 -1.44
CA PHE A 71 13.70 2.53 -1.76
C PHE A 71 14.17 3.98 -1.95
N PHE A 72 14.91 4.52 -0.98
CA PHE A 72 15.32 5.92 -1.00
C PHE A 72 16.41 6.23 -2.04
N GLU A 73 17.29 5.27 -2.36
CA GLU A 73 18.24 5.38 -3.48
C GLU A 73 17.53 5.59 -4.83
N HIS A 74 16.39 4.92 -5.06
CA HIS A 74 15.65 5.04 -6.31
C HIS A 74 14.66 6.21 -6.33
N PHE A 75 14.05 6.55 -5.19
CA PHE A 75 12.93 7.50 -5.13
C PHE A 75 13.36 8.96 -4.90
N SER A 76 14.54 9.18 -4.34
CA SER A 76 14.98 10.52 -3.94
C SER A 76 16.49 10.56 -3.80
N GLN A 77 17.17 11.00 -4.86
CA GLN A 77 18.62 11.20 -4.84
C GLN A 77 19.01 12.11 -3.68
N GLY A 78 19.73 11.56 -2.70
CA GLY A 78 20.27 12.30 -1.55
C GLY A 78 19.43 12.33 -0.28
N ILE A 79 18.23 11.71 -0.25
CA ILE A 79 17.45 11.59 0.99
C ILE A 79 17.66 10.21 1.57
N SER A 80 17.98 10.12 2.87
CA SER A 80 18.09 8.86 3.60
C SER A 80 17.05 8.76 4.71
N CYS A 81 16.70 7.52 5.06
CA CYS A 81 15.78 7.24 6.15
C CYS A 81 16.37 6.12 7.02
N SER A 82 16.33 6.29 8.34
CA SER A 82 16.74 5.24 9.26
C SER A 82 15.60 4.24 9.49
N LYS A 83 15.97 3.00 9.86
CA LYS A 83 15.03 1.97 10.30
C LYS A 83 14.17 2.46 11.46
N GLN A 84 14.77 3.15 12.43
CA GLN A 84 14.07 3.69 13.60
C GLN A 84 13.01 4.72 13.21
N ALA A 85 13.35 5.65 12.31
CA ALA A 85 12.41 6.65 11.81
C ALA A 85 11.23 6.00 11.08
N PHE A 86 11.51 4.97 10.28
CA PHE A 86 10.47 4.19 9.61
C PHE A 86 9.54 3.50 10.61
N CYS A 87 10.09 2.75 11.57
CA CYS A 87 9.27 2.06 12.59
C CYS A 87 8.43 3.05 13.41
N ALA A 88 9.00 4.21 13.77
CA ALA A 88 8.30 5.26 14.50
C ALA A 88 7.19 5.95 13.68
N GLN A 89 7.29 5.99 12.34
CA GLN A 89 6.16 6.40 11.51
C GLN A 89 5.16 5.26 11.28
N GLY A 90 5.64 4.02 11.11
CA GLY A 90 4.81 2.83 10.95
C GLY A 90 3.83 2.64 12.10
N SER A 91 4.26 2.91 13.34
CA SER A 91 3.40 2.82 14.53
C SER A 91 2.24 3.82 14.56
N LYS A 92 2.23 4.82 13.67
CA LYS A 92 1.14 5.81 13.53
C LYS A 92 0.07 5.37 12.53
N LEU A 93 0.32 4.30 11.78
CA LEU A 93 -0.63 3.72 10.84
C LEU A 93 -1.43 2.63 11.54
N LYS A 94 -2.76 2.73 11.48
CA LYS A 94 -3.65 1.70 12.02
C LYS A 94 -3.63 0.44 11.13
N PRO A 95 -3.68 -0.76 11.72
CA PRO A 95 -3.77 -2.02 10.96
C PRO A 95 -4.96 -2.10 10.00
N ILE A 96 -6.06 -1.38 10.28
CA ILE A 96 -7.25 -1.33 9.42
C ILE A 96 -6.94 -0.85 7.99
N PHE A 97 -5.86 -0.09 7.79
CA PHE A 97 -5.37 0.28 6.46
C PHE A 97 -5.10 -0.95 5.59
N PHE A 98 -4.38 -1.94 6.14
CA PHE A 98 -4.03 -3.16 5.41
C PHE A 98 -5.23 -4.07 5.22
N HIS A 99 -6.15 -4.08 6.19
CA HIS A 99 -7.41 -4.81 6.07
C HIS A 99 -8.22 -4.29 4.88
N ASP A 100 -8.48 -2.97 4.83
CA ASP A 100 -9.26 -2.35 3.76
C ASP A 100 -8.55 -2.48 2.40
N TRP A 101 -7.23 -2.27 2.35
CA TRP A 101 -6.45 -2.45 1.13
C TRP A 101 -6.52 -3.89 0.61
N ASN A 102 -6.42 -4.87 1.51
CA ASN A 102 -6.55 -6.28 1.14
C ASN A 102 -7.98 -6.62 0.72
N GLN A 103 -9.01 -6.02 1.33
CA GLN A 103 -10.40 -6.18 0.87
C GLN A 103 -10.57 -5.66 -0.56
N VAL A 104 -9.95 -4.52 -0.91
CA VAL A 104 -9.91 -4.03 -2.30
C VAL A 104 -9.27 -5.08 -3.18
N LEU A 105 -8.04 -5.53 -2.87
CA LEU A 105 -7.33 -6.55 -3.65
C LEU A 105 -8.18 -7.81 -3.89
N VAL A 106 -8.76 -8.38 -2.83
CA VAL A 106 -9.57 -9.60 -2.91
C VAL A 106 -10.82 -9.38 -3.76
N LYS A 107 -11.52 -8.26 -3.56
CA LYS A 107 -12.71 -7.91 -4.35
C LYS A 107 -12.35 -7.73 -5.82
N SER A 108 -11.31 -6.96 -6.12
CA SER A 108 -10.81 -6.72 -7.47
C SER A 108 -10.41 -8.04 -8.14
N PHE A 109 -9.71 -8.92 -7.43
CA PHE A 109 -9.31 -10.22 -7.94
C PHE A 109 -10.52 -11.05 -8.39
N TYR A 110 -11.50 -11.28 -7.51
CA TYR A 110 -12.67 -12.08 -7.86
C TYR A 110 -13.58 -11.40 -8.89
N GLN A 111 -13.60 -10.07 -8.95
CA GLN A 111 -14.36 -9.32 -9.95
C GLN A 111 -13.76 -9.46 -11.36
N HIS A 112 -12.44 -9.33 -11.48
CA HIS A 112 -11.77 -9.29 -12.79
C HIS A 112 -11.35 -10.66 -13.31
N TYR A 113 -11.05 -11.62 -12.43
CA TYR A 113 -10.78 -13.00 -12.83
C TYR A 113 -12.06 -13.85 -12.93
N GLY A 114 -13.12 -13.50 -12.20
CA GLY A 114 -14.43 -14.16 -12.29
C GLY A 114 -14.33 -15.69 -12.21
N ASP A 115 -14.86 -16.38 -13.22
CA ASP A 115 -14.86 -17.84 -13.33
C ASP A 115 -13.48 -18.44 -13.63
N GLN A 116 -12.50 -17.63 -14.04
CA GLN A 116 -11.11 -18.07 -14.23
C GLN A 116 -10.35 -18.14 -12.88
N ALA A 117 -10.92 -17.59 -11.81
CA ALA A 117 -10.31 -17.65 -10.49
C ALA A 117 -10.36 -19.09 -9.94
N LYS A 118 -9.20 -19.74 -9.81
CA LYS A 118 -9.12 -21.04 -9.14
C LYS A 118 -9.54 -20.90 -7.68
N ARG A 119 -10.57 -21.64 -7.28
CA ARG A 119 -11.06 -21.71 -5.90
C ARG A 119 -10.54 -22.97 -5.21
N TRP A 120 -10.23 -22.89 -3.93
CA TRP A 120 -9.89 -24.07 -3.13
C TRP A 120 -11.16 -24.70 -2.60
N LYS A 121 -11.51 -25.91 -3.07
CA LYS A 121 -12.76 -26.61 -2.67
C LYS A 121 -14.01 -25.72 -2.79
N ALA A 122 -14.12 -24.94 -3.87
CA ALA A 122 -15.15 -23.93 -4.10
C ALA A 122 -15.21 -22.74 -3.10
N MET A 123 -14.34 -22.70 -2.10
CA MET A 123 -14.20 -21.58 -1.17
C MET A 123 -13.37 -20.45 -1.79
N LYS A 124 -13.74 -19.22 -1.46
CA LYS A 124 -12.91 -18.04 -1.72
C LYS A 124 -11.76 -18.04 -0.70
N LEU A 125 -10.53 -17.88 -1.20
CA LEU A 125 -9.37 -17.41 -0.45
C LEU A 125 -9.64 -16.04 0.17
#